data_AF-A0PZ60-F1
#
_entry.id   AF-A0PZ60-F1
#
_cell.length_a   1.000
_cell.length_b   1.000
_cell.length_c   1.000
_cell.angle_alpha   90.00
_cell.angle_beta   90.00
_cell.angle_gamma   90.00
#
_symmetry.space_group_name_H-M   'P 1'
#
loop_
_entity.id
_entity.type
_entity.pdbx_description
1 polymer ?
#
loop_
_entity_poly.entity_id
_entity_poly.type
_entity_poly.pdbx_seq_one_letter_code
_entity_poly.pdbx_strand_id
1 'polypeptide(L)'
;MENQNSNKETLILGLKLLIITAIAGLVLSCAYVGTKSRIDEQNVKANNEAMNQVLPSAKEFAKIAAQEVKEGEKVDKVLPKENSIIEVNKGQNGSELAGYAIKVETKGYGGKIEMMVGISKEGKLDGIKILNHSETPGLGAKAPEPSFSDQYKGKEIKTPLEVVKGKASKENDIAAITGATITSKAVTKGVNEAVEYYNKELKGGQK
;
A
#
# COMPACT_ATOMS: atom_id res chain seq x y z
N MET A 1 40.17 38.75 27.98
CA MET A 1 40.87 37.76 27.12
C MET A 1 40.20 36.38 27.15
N GLU A 2 39.55 36.00 28.25
CA GLU A 2 38.79 34.74 28.42
C GLU A 2 37.67 34.52 27.39
N ASN A 3 36.91 35.57 27.06
CA ASN A 3 35.74 35.50 26.17
C ASN A 3 36.11 35.23 24.69
N GLN A 4 37.34 35.54 24.26
CA GLN A 4 37.78 35.26 22.89
C GLN A 4 38.26 33.81 22.69
N ASN A 5 38.76 33.15 23.74
CA ASN A 5 39.18 31.74 23.65
C ASN A 5 37.97 30.79 23.65
N SER A 6 36.96 31.07 24.47
CA SER A 6 35.71 30.28 24.52
C SER A 6 34.93 30.30 23.20
N ASN A 7 34.85 31.46 22.53
CA ASN A 7 34.22 31.57 21.21
C ASN A 7 34.96 30.80 20.12
N LYS A 8 36.31 30.75 20.17
CA LYS A 8 37.13 29.97 19.22
C LYS A 8 36.95 28.48 19.43
N GLU A 9 36.92 28.00 20.67
CA GLU A 9 36.69 26.58 20.96
C GLU A 9 35.29 26.12 20.53
N THR A 10 34.28 26.94 20.79
CA THR A 10 32.90 26.68 20.33
C THR A 10 32.81 26.64 18.80
N LEU A 11 33.52 27.53 18.10
CA LEU A 11 33.61 27.53 16.63
C LEU A 11 34.29 26.25 16.11
N ILE A 12 35.37 25.81 16.75
CA ILE A 12 36.11 24.59 16.36
C ILE A 12 35.27 23.34 16.58
N LEU A 13 34.55 23.26 17.71
CA LEU A 13 33.60 22.17 17.99
C LEU A 13 32.47 22.14 16.95
N GLY A 14 31.90 23.30 16.62
CA GLY A 14 30.89 23.43 15.57
C GLY A 14 31.40 22.99 14.19
N LEU A 15 32.63 23.37 13.83
CA LEU A 15 33.23 22.98 12.55
C LEU A 15 33.50 21.47 12.48
N LYS A 16 34.00 20.86 13.57
CA LYS A 16 34.19 19.40 13.65
C LYS A 16 32.86 18.66 13.48
N LEU A 17 31.81 19.12 14.15
CA LEU A 17 30.47 18.54 14.00
C LEU A 17 29.96 18.67 12.57
N LEU A 18 30.10 19.85 11.95
CA LEU A 18 29.71 20.09 10.56
C LEU A 18 30.43 19.17 9.57
N ILE A 19 31.73 18.96 9.76
CA ILE A 19 32.51 18.05 8.90
C ILE A 19 32.01 16.61 9.06
N ILE A 20 31.80 16.15 10.30
CA ILE A 20 31.32 14.79 10.56
C ILE A 20 29.92 14.57 9.96
N THR A 21 29.00 15.52 10.14
CA THR A 21 27.63 15.41 9.59
C THR A 21 27.62 15.49 8.07
N ALA A 22 28.48 16.33 7.46
CA ALA A 22 28.63 16.41 6.01
C ALA A 22 29.12 15.08 5.42
N ILE A 23 30.16 14.48 6.03
CA ILE A 23 30.68 13.18 5.59
C ILE A 23 29.61 12.09 5.76
N ALA A 24 28.93 12.04 6.91
CA ALA A 24 27.86 11.06 7.15
C ALA A 24 26.70 11.21 6.13
N GLY A 25 26.28 12.44 5.84
CA GLY A 25 25.25 12.73 4.84
C GLY A 25 25.65 12.31 3.42
N LEU A 26 26.92 12.55 3.04
CA LEU A 26 27.46 12.12 1.74
C LEU A 26 27.48 10.60 1.62
N VAL A 27 27.95 9.89 2.65
CA VAL A 27 27.98 8.42 2.67
C VAL A 27 26.55 7.87 2.56
N LEU A 28 25.61 8.42 3.32
CA LEU A 28 24.21 7.99 3.27
C LEU A 28 23.56 8.29 1.92
N SER A 29 23.87 9.44 1.31
CA SER A 29 23.36 9.82 -0.01
C SER A 29 23.88 8.90 -1.12
N CYS A 30 25.18 8.60 -1.13
CA CYS A 30 25.77 7.64 -2.09
C CYS A 30 25.15 6.25 -1.94
N ALA A 31 24.99 5.77 -0.69
CA ALA A 31 24.33 4.49 -0.43
C ALA A 31 22.87 4.48 -0.92
N TYR A 32 22.13 5.57 -0.68
CA TYR A 32 20.75 5.72 -1.15
C TYR A 32 20.65 5.71 -2.68
N VAL A 33 21.46 6.51 -3.38
CA VAL A 33 21.44 6.57 -4.85
C VAL A 33 21.81 5.23 -5.48
N GLY A 34 22.78 4.51 -4.91
CA GLY A 34 23.17 3.18 -5.42
C GLY A 34 22.12 2.09 -5.21
N THR A 35 21.26 2.22 -4.18
CA THR A 35 20.25 1.20 -3.83
C THR A 35 18.85 1.52 -4.35
N LYS A 36 18.54 2.80 -4.61
CA LYS A 36 17.21 3.26 -5.07
C LYS A 36 16.71 2.49 -6.28
N SER A 37 17.54 2.29 -7.31
CA SER A 37 17.13 1.57 -8.53
C SER A 37 16.72 0.12 -8.25
N ARG A 38 17.40 -0.57 -7.33
CA ARG A 38 17.06 -1.95 -6.93
C ARG A 38 15.77 -2.01 -6.12
N ILE A 39 15.55 -1.04 -5.25
CA ILE A 39 14.30 -0.92 -4.47
C ILE A 39 13.12 -0.71 -5.41
N ASP A 40 13.27 0.19 -6.40
CA ASP A 40 12.23 0.44 -7.39
C ASP A 40 11.90 -0.80 -8.22
N GLU A 41 12.91 -1.55 -8.69
CA GLU A 41 12.72 -2.82 -9.41
C GLU A 41 11.95 -3.85 -8.56
N GLN A 42 12.34 -4.02 -7.29
CA GLN A 42 11.68 -4.96 -6.38
C GLN A 42 10.24 -4.54 -6.07
N ASN A 43 9.98 -3.25 -5.89
CA ASN A 43 8.64 -2.74 -5.66
C ASN A 43 7.73 -2.96 -6.88
N VAL A 44 8.23 -2.73 -8.10
CA VAL A 44 7.50 -3.00 -9.33
C VAL A 44 7.20 -4.49 -9.45
N LYS A 45 8.19 -5.35 -9.19
CA LYS A 45 8.00 -6.81 -9.21
C LYS A 45 6.96 -7.26 -8.18
N ALA A 46 7.06 -6.79 -6.95
CA ALA A 46 6.11 -7.12 -5.88
C ALA A 46 4.69 -6.65 -6.21
N ASN A 47 4.54 -5.44 -6.78
CA ASN A 47 3.23 -4.95 -7.24
C ASN A 47 2.67 -5.83 -8.36
N ASN A 48 3.47 -6.20 -9.37
CA ASN A 48 3.05 -7.06 -10.47
C ASN A 48 2.64 -8.46 -9.99
N GLU A 49 3.41 -9.06 -9.09
CA GLU A 49 3.07 -10.33 -8.46
C GLU A 49 1.78 -10.23 -7.65
N ALA A 50 1.59 -9.14 -6.89
CA ALA A 50 0.37 -8.91 -6.13
C ALA A 50 -0.85 -8.75 -7.02
N MET A 51 -0.74 -8.00 -8.14
CA MET A 51 -1.83 -7.86 -9.11
C MET A 51 -2.26 -9.21 -9.67
N ASN A 52 -1.31 -10.06 -10.06
CA ASN A 52 -1.60 -11.43 -10.53
C ASN A 52 -2.22 -12.31 -9.44
N GLN A 53 -1.82 -12.13 -8.17
CA GLN A 53 -2.37 -12.91 -7.05
C GLN A 53 -3.80 -12.49 -6.69
N VAL A 54 -4.10 -11.19 -6.73
CA VAL A 54 -5.43 -10.69 -6.33
C VAL A 54 -6.42 -10.67 -7.48
N LEU A 55 -5.97 -10.69 -8.73
CA LEU A 55 -6.83 -10.73 -9.92
C LEU A 55 -6.29 -11.76 -10.93
N PRO A 56 -6.34 -13.07 -10.61
CA PRO A 56 -5.74 -14.14 -11.42
C PRO A 56 -6.41 -14.34 -12.79
N SER A 57 -7.60 -13.77 -12.98
CA SER A 57 -8.33 -13.79 -14.25
C SER A 57 -7.75 -12.83 -15.29
N ALA A 58 -6.95 -11.84 -14.88
CA ALA A 58 -6.27 -10.90 -15.75
C ALA A 58 -4.89 -11.42 -16.18
N LYS A 59 -4.51 -11.17 -17.43
CA LYS A 59 -3.19 -11.46 -18.00
C LYS A 59 -2.34 -10.21 -18.19
N GLU A 60 -3.01 -9.08 -18.41
CA GLU A 60 -2.38 -7.79 -18.64
C GLU A 60 -2.97 -6.75 -17.70
N PHE A 61 -2.12 -5.82 -17.25
CA PHE A 61 -2.52 -4.74 -16.35
C PHE A 61 -2.10 -3.42 -16.97
N ALA A 62 -3.04 -2.48 -17.06
CA ALA A 62 -2.80 -1.12 -17.47
C ALA A 62 -3.11 -0.17 -16.31
N LYS A 63 -2.16 0.69 -15.97
CA LYS A 63 -2.35 1.71 -14.94
C LYS A 63 -3.29 2.78 -15.46
N ILE A 64 -4.44 2.95 -14.80
CA ILE A 64 -5.46 3.92 -15.21
C ILE A 64 -5.58 5.09 -14.26
N ALA A 65 -5.19 4.91 -12.99
CA ALA A 65 -5.12 6.03 -12.06
C ALA A 65 -4.00 5.90 -11.04
N ALA A 66 -3.40 7.03 -10.64
CA ALA A 66 -2.38 7.08 -9.61
C ALA A 66 -2.36 8.44 -8.89
N GLN A 67 -1.95 8.46 -7.62
CA GLN A 67 -1.71 9.71 -6.88
C GLN A 67 -0.48 10.45 -7.39
N GLU A 68 0.55 9.70 -7.76
CA GLU A 68 1.81 10.21 -8.31
C GLU A 68 2.11 9.51 -9.62
N VAL A 69 2.34 10.29 -10.67
CA VAL A 69 2.70 9.79 -12.00
C VAL A 69 4.18 10.05 -12.20
N LYS A 70 4.97 8.99 -12.37
CA LYS A 70 6.40 9.13 -12.66
C LYS A 70 6.59 9.64 -14.10
N GLU A 71 7.70 10.33 -14.35
CA GLU A 71 8.01 10.82 -15.70
C GLU A 71 8.11 9.66 -16.70
N GLY A 72 7.35 9.76 -17.80
CA GLY A 72 7.24 8.71 -18.82
C GLY A 72 6.19 7.62 -18.55
N GLU A 73 5.50 7.68 -17.41
CA GLU A 73 4.45 6.72 -17.07
C GLU A 73 3.10 7.09 -17.73
N LYS A 74 2.45 6.12 -18.36
CA LYS A 74 1.13 6.31 -18.97
C LYS A 74 0.05 6.05 -17.92
N VAL A 75 -0.70 7.07 -17.55
CA VAL A 75 -1.82 7.00 -16.61
C VAL A 75 -2.97 7.85 -17.16
N ASP A 76 -4.16 7.27 -17.22
CA ASP A 76 -5.34 7.94 -17.80
C ASP A 76 -5.91 9.04 -16.89
N LYS A 77 -5.77 8.90 -15.56
CA LYS A 77 -6.33 9.82 -14.55
C LYS A 77 -5.39 10.01 -13.35
N VAL A 78 -5.21 11.25 -12.89
CA VAL A 78 -4.52 11.52 -11.61
C VAL A 78 -5.53 11.50 -10.47
N LEU A 79 -5.22 10.81 -9.38
CA LEU A 79 -6.07 10.76 -8.18
C LEU A 79 -5.84 11.98 -7.30
N PRO A 80 -6.87 12.50 -6.60
CA PRO A 80 -6.68 13.50 -5.57
C PRO A 80 -5.81 12.92 -4.43
N LYS A 81 -4.85 13.70 -3.95
CA LYS A 81 -3.89 13.28 -2.89
C LYS A 81 -4.52 12.88 -1.56
N GLU A 82 -5.78 13.25 -1.33
CA GLU A 82 -6.46 13.00 -0.05
C GLU A 82 -7.17 11.63 0.02
N ASN A 83 -7.15 10.85 -1.05
CA ASN A 83 -7.78 9.52 -1.06
C ASN A 83 -6.80 8.44 -0.56
N SER A 84 -7.28 7.41 0.13
CA SER A 84 -6.47 6.24 0.53
C SER A 84 -5.99 5.40 -0.67
N ILE A 85 -6.54 5.64 -1.86
CA ILE A 85 -6.19 4.92 -3.10
C ILE A 85 -4.89 5.46 -3.68
N ILE A 86 -3.85 4.63 -3.76
CA ILE A 86 -2.55 4.98 -4.34
C ILE A 86 -2.55 4.83 -5.85
N GLU A 87 -3.08 3.71 -6.34
CA GLU A 87 -2.95 3.28 -7.73
C GLU A 87 -4.14 2.40 -8.13
N VAL A 88 -4.57 2.49 -9.37
CA VAL A 88 -5.63 1.69 -9.95
C VAL A 88 -5.14 1.12 -11.26
N ASN A 89 -5.15 -0.20 -11.36
CA ASN A 89 -4.78 -0.95 -12.55
C ASN A 89 -6.00 -1.67 -13.11
N LYS A 90 -6.27 -1.47 -14.39
CA LYS A 90 -7.26 -2.22 -15.15
C LYS A 90 -6.65 -3.55 -15.58
N GLY A 91 -7.24 -4.65 -15.15
CA GLY A 91 -6.84 -6.01 -15.54
C GLY A 91 -7.64 -6.50 -16.74
N GLN A 92 -6.96 -7.02 -17.76
CA GLN A 92 -7.56 -7.52 -18.99
C GLN A 92 -7.07 -8.94 -19.31
N ASN A 93 -7.91 -9.72 -19.99
CA ASN A 93 -7.54 -11.00 -20.57
C ASN A 93 -7.84 -10.92 -22.07
N GLY A 94 -6.84 -10.52 -22.85
CA GLY A 94 -7.05 -10.12 -24.23
C GLY A 94 -7.92 -8.85 -24.30
N SER A 95 -8.98 -8.88 -25.10
CA SER A 95 -9.91 -7.75 -25.23
C SER A 95 -10.92 -7.62 -24.10
N GLU A 96 -11.06 -8.65 -23.24
CA GLU A 96 -12.05 -8.64 -22.16
C GLU A 96 -11.50 -7.98 -20.89
N LEU A 97 -12.31 -7.12 -20.27
CA LEU A 97 -12.06 -6.68 -18.91
C LEU A 97 -12.18 -7.88 -17.98
N ALA A 98 -11.15 -8.13 -17.16
CA ALA A 98 -11.19 -9.13 -16.10
C ALA A 98 -11.58 -8.51 -14.75
N GLY A 99 -11.13 -7.28 -14.50
CA GLY A 99 -11.42 -6.53 -13.27
C GLY A 99 -10.42 -5.40 -13.04
N TYR A 100 -10.25 -5.02 -11.78
CA TYR A 100 -9.30 -3.98 -11.37
C TYR A 100 -8.49 -4.42 -10.16
N ALA A 101 -7.20 -4.09 -10.17
CA ALA A 101 -6.32 -4.22 -9.03
C ALA A 101 -6.03 -2.82 -8.46
N ILE A 102 -6.49 -2.57 -7.24
CA ILE A 102 -6.47 -1.26 -6.60
C ILE A 102 -5.49 -1.31 -5.43
N LYS A 103 -4.47 -0.46 -5.48
CA LYS A 103 -3.50 -0.27 -4.40
C LYS A 103 -4.04 0.76 -3.42
N VAL A 104 -4.09 0.39 -2.14
CA VAL A 104 -4.63 1.22 -1.07
C VAL A 104 -3.61 1.34 0.07
N GLU A 105 -3.52 2.52 0.67
CA GLU A 105 -2.79 2.77 1.91
C GLU A 105 -3.77 3.11 3.03
N THR A 106 -3.68 2.38 4.15
CA THR A 106 -4.42 2.73 5.36
C THR A 106 -3.50 2.83 6.57
N LYS A 107 -4.01 3.38 7.67
CA LYS A 107 -3.29 3.47 8.94
C LYS A 107 -3.68 2.31 9.85
N GLY A 108 -2.75 1.39 10.06
CA GLY A 108 -2.77 0.30 11.03
C GLY A 108 -2.32 0.72 12.43
N TYR A 109 -1.96 -0.26 13.25
CA TYR A 109 -1.48 -0.03 14.61
C TYR A 109 -0.02 0.44 14.63
N GLY A 110 0.85 -0.23 13.88
CA GLY A 110 2.29 0.03 13.78
C GLY A 110 2.67 1.06 12.71
N GLY A 111 1.71 1.51 11.89
CA GLY A 111 1.94 2.54 10.89
C GLY A 111 1.07 2.39 9.66
N LYS A 112 1.63 2.71 8.50
CA LYS A 112 0.96 2.55 7.21
C LYS A 112 0.89 1.06 6.84
N ILE A 113 -0.22 0.66 6.24
CA ILE A 113 -0.43 -0.65 5.62
C ILE A 113 -0.75 -0.40 4.16
N GLU A 114 0.15 -0.83 3.27
CA GLU A 114 -0.11 -0.85 1.84
C GLU A 114 -0.62 -2.24 1.43
N MET A 115 -1.69 -2.26 0.67
CA MET A 115 -2.27 -3.51 0.16
C MET A 115 -2.78 -3.34 -1.27
N MET A 116 -2.77 -4.43 -2.02
CA MET A 116 -3.44 -4.57 -3.30
C MET A 116 -4.78 -5.28 -3.08
N VAL A 117 -5.85 -4.76 -3.68
CA VAL A 117 -7.21 -5.30 -3.62
C VAL A 117 -7.66 -5.62 -5.04
N GLY A 118 -8.01 -6.88 -5.30
CA GLY A 118 -8.51 -7.34 -6.59
C GLY A 118 -10.04 -7.39 -6.59
N ILE A 119 -10.65 -6.69 -7.54
CA ILE A 119 -12.10 -6.68 -7.73
C ILE A 119 -12.39 -7.15 -9.16
N SER A 120 -13.12 -8.25 -9.31
CA SER A 120 -13.54 -8.78 -10.61
C SER A 120 -14.60 -7.91 -11.28
N LYS A 121 -14.75 -8.06 -12.60
CA LYS A 121 -15.78 -7.35 -13.39
C LYS A 121 -17.20 -7.64 -12.89
N GLU A 122 -17.44 -8.80 -12.28
CA GLU A 122 -18.71 -9.19 -11.66
C GLU A 122 -18.97 -8.45 -10.32
N GLY A 123 -18.01 -7.68 -9.83
CA GLY A 123 -18.11 -6.98 -8.55
C GLY A 123 -17.95 -7.91 -7.35
N LYS A 124 -16.98 -8.82 -7.40
CA LYS A 124 -16.57 -9.63 -6.26
C LYS A 124 -15.12 -9.34 -5.90
N LEU A 125 -14.77 -9.55 -4.63
CA LEU A 125 -13.37 -9.51 -4.21
C LEU A 125 -12.69 -10.82 -4.62
N ASP A 126 -11.73 -10.74 -5.55
CA ASP A 126 -10.95 -11.91 -5.96
C ASP A 126 -9.81 -12.18 -4.97
N GLY A 127 -9.38 -11.16 -4.24
CA GLY A 127 -8.46 -11.31 -3.10
C GLY A 127 -7.83 -10.01 -2.64
N ILE A 128 -7.02 -10.11 -1.59
CA ILE A 128 -6.17 -9.03 -1.12
C ILE A 128 -4.73 -9.52 -0.96
N LYS A 129 -3.78 -8.61 -1.11
CA LYS A 129 -2.36 -8.85 -0.83
C LYS A 129 -1.78 -7.68 -0.08
N ILE A 130 -1.30 -7.92 1.14
CA ILE A 130 -0.55 -6.89 1.87
C ILE A 130 0.86 -6.83 1.29
N LEU A 131 1.28 -5.62 0.92
CA LEU A 131 2.55 -5.33 0.26
C LEU A 131 3.59 -4.83 1.24
N ASN A 132 3.17 -3.95 2.16
CA ASN A 132 4.04 -3.33 3.15
C ASN A 132 3.27 -3.06 4.44
N HIS A 133 3.89 -3.29 5.59
CA HIS A 133 3.34 -2.94 6.90
C HIS A 133 4.43 -2.92 7.98
N SER A 134 4.16 -2.21 9.08
CA SER A 134 5.03 -2.18 10.27
C SER A 134 4.34 -2.72 11.53
N GLU A 135 3.30 -3.53 11.35
CA GLU A 135 2.54 -4.11 12.46
C GLU A 135 3.38 -5.04 13.36
N THR A 136 2.97 -5.16 14.62
CA THR A 136 3.71 -5.93 15.63
C THR A 136 3.86 -7.41 15.27
N PRO A 137 5.09 -7.97 15.27
CA PRO A 137 5.35 -9.40 15.05
C PRO A 137 4.52 -10.29 15.99
N GLY A 138 3.98 -11.38 15.45
CA GLY A 138 3.14 -12.34 16.20
C GLY A 138 1.69 -11.89 16.46
N LEU A 139 1.38 -10.61 16.22
CA LEU A 139 0.04 -10.01 16.33
C LEU A 139 -0.44 -9.56 14.93
N GLY A 140 -0.39 -8.25 14.64
CA GLY A 140 -0.87 -7.68 13.37
C GLY A 140 -0.04 -8.08 12.17
N ALA A 141 1.22 -8.50 12.35
CA ALA A 141 2.05 -9.04 11.28
C ALA A 141 1.51 -10.36 10.67
N LYS A 142 0.46 -10.94 11.24
CA LYS A 142 -0.28 -12.08 10.67
C LYS A 142 -1.25 -11.68 9.57
N ALA A 143 -1.49 -10.38 9.36
CA ALA A 143 -2.45 -9.92 8.37
C ALA A 143 -2.17 -10.41 6.92
N PRO A 144 -0.91 -10.61 6.46
CA PRO A 144 -0.65 -11.20 5.15
C PRO A 144 -0.96 -12.70 5.08
N GLU A 145 -1.06 -13.40 6.22
CA GLU A 145 -1.25 -14.85 6.26
C GLU A 145 -2.62 -15.25 5.68
N PRO A 146 -2.71 -16.39 4.96
CA PRO A 146 -3.97 -16.90 4.43
C PRO A 146 -5.09 -17.03 5.46
N SER A 147 -4.74 -17.30 6.73
CA SER A 147 -5.70 -17.38 7.85
C SER A 147 -6.54 -16.11 8.02
N PHE A 148 -6.02 -14.96 7.60
CA PHE A 148 -6.72 -13.67 7.60
C PHE A 148 -7.03 -13.18 6.19
N SER A 149 -6.04 -13.16 5.29
CA SER A 149 -6.18 -12.55 3.96
C SER A 149 -7.12 -13.32 3.02
N ASP A 150 -7.24 -14.65 3.15
CA ASP A 150 -8.16 -15.43 2.31
C ASP A 150 -9.62 -15.24 2.70
N GLN A 151 -9.91 -14.69 3.89
CA GLN A 151 -11.28 -14.39 4.28
C GLN A 151 -11.95 -13.41 3.31
N TYR A 152 -11.19 -12.56 2.62
CA TYR A 152 -11.73 -11.57 1.69
C TYR A 152 -12.09 -12.17 0.32
N LYS A 153 -11.56 -13.35 -0.03
CA LYS A 153 -11.78 -13.97 -1.35
C LYS A 153 -13.24 -14.38 -1.51
N GLY A 154 -13.81 -14.04 -2.67
CA GLY A 154 -15.19 -14.37 -3.05
C GLY A 154 -16.27 -13.53 -2.39
N LYS A 155 -15.93 -12.58 -1.49
CA LYS A 155 -16.94 -11.74 -0.83
C LYS A 155 -17.59 -10.76 -1.81
N GLU A 156 -18.90 -10.56 -1.66
CA GLU A 156 -19.63 -9.56 -2.43
C GLU A 156 -19.27 -8.14 -1.99
N ILE A 157 -19.23 -7.20 -2.93
CA ILE A 157 -18.87 -5.80 -2.67
C ILE A 157 -20.09 -4.88 -2.49
N LYS A 158 -21.30 -5.47 -2.40
CA LYS A 158 -22.56 -4.72 -2.25
C LYS A 158 -22.73 -4.17 -0.84
N THR A 159 -22.22 -4.89 0.14
CA THR A 159 -22.27 -4.51 1.55
C THR A 159 -20.85 -4.28 2.08
N PRO A 160 -20.63 -3.25 2.90
CA PRO A 160 -19.35 -3.06 3.56
C PRO A 160 -18.97 -4.27 4.41
N LEU A 161 -17.69 -4.62 4.36
CA LEU A 161 -17.14 -5.67 5.21
C LEU A 161 -16.96 -5.15 6.64
N GLU A 162 -17.28 -5.99 7.62
CA GLU A 162 -17.23 -5.64 9.04
C GLU A 162 -16.28 -6.56 9.79
N VAL A 163 -15.45 -5.99 10.65
CA VAL A 163 -14.53 -6.78 11.49
C VAL A 163 -15.24 -7.16 12.78
N VAL A 164 -15.37 -8.48 13.02
CA VAL A 164 -15.96 -9.04 14.23
C VAL A 164 -14.90 -9.70 15.09
N LYS A 165 -15.10 -9.67 16.42
CA LYS A 165 -14.24 -10.40 17.35
C LYS A 165 -14.73 -11.85 17.42
N GLY A 166 -13.84 -12.81 17.20
CA GLY A 166 -14.18 -14.23 17.19
C GLY A 166 -14.54 -14.72 15.79
N LYS A 167 -15.44 -15.70 15.70
CA LYS A 167 -15.79 -16.32 14.41
C LYS A 167 -16.71 -15.41 13.59
N ALA A 168 -16.41 -15.28 12.30
CA ALA A 168 -17.30 -14.66 11.33
C ALA A 168 -18.60 -15.46 11.27
N SER A 169 -19.74 -14.77 11.43
CA SER A 169 -21.06 -15.41 11.41
C SER A 169 -21.88 -15.00 10.19
N LYS A 170 -21.62 -13.80 9.64
CA LYS A 170 -22.26 -13.29 8.43
C LYS A 170 -21.32 -13.37 7.23
N GLU A 171 -21.88 -13.31 6.02
CA GLU A 171 -21.10 -13.32 4.78
C GLU A 171 -20.18 -12.11 4.63
N ASN A 172 -20.51 -10.95 5.22
CA ASN A 172 -19.69 -9.74 5.20
C ASN A 172 -18.77 -9.60 6.44
N ASP A 173 -18.81 -10.55 7.36
CA ASP A 173 -17.94 -10.53 8.54
C ASP A 173 -16.51 -10.95 8.20
N ILE A 174 -15.54 -10.27 8.79
CA ILE A 174 -14.13 -10.65 8.81
C ILE A 174 -13.76 -10.93 10.27
N ALA A 175 -13.30 -12.15 10.55
CA ALA A 175 -12.81 -12.51 11.86
C ALA A 175 -11.51 -11.74 12.14
N ALA A 176 -11.50 -10.94 13.21
CA ALA A 176 -10.33 -10.19 13.63
C ALA A 176 -9.18 -11.13 14.02
N ILE A 177 -7.96 -10.72 13.72
CA ILE A 177 -6.75 -11.33 14.27
C ILE A 177 -6.78 -11.13 15.81
N THR A 178 -6.65 -12.22 16.55
CA THR A 178 -6.63 -12.19 18.01
C THR A 178 -5.53 -11.26 18.52
N GLY A 179 -5.89 -10.28 19.34
CA GLY A 179 -4.95 -9.27 19.86
C GLY A 179 -4.56 -8.16 18.88
N ALA A 180 -5.03 -8.19 17.64
CA ALA A 180 -4.71 -7.19 16.60
C ALA A 180 -5.97 -6.66 15.89
N THR A 181 -6.97 -6.25 16.66
CA THR A 181 -8.23 -5.70 16.11
C THR A 181 -8.02 -4.39 15.35
N ILE A 182 -7.08 -3.54 15.76
CA ILE A 182 -6.78 -2.27 15.07
C ILE A 182 -6.23 -2.56 13.67
N THR A 183 -5.26 -3.46 13.55
CA THR A 183 -4.74 -3.95 12.27
C THR A 183 -5.85 -4.52 11.39
N SER A 184 -6.67 -5.41 11.96
CA SER A 184 -7.76 -6.07 11.22
C SER A 184 -8.75 -5.04 10.65
N LYS A 185 -9.12 -4.04 11.46
CA LYS A 185 -9.99 -2.93 11.03
C LYS A 185 -9.33 -2.06 9.96
N ALA A 186 -8.03 -1.80 10.05
CA ALA A 186 -7.31 -1.02 9.06
C ALA A 186 -7.25 -1.72 7.69
N VAL A 187 -7.04 -3.03 7.67
CA VAL A 187 -7.08 -3.82 6.43
C VAL A 187 -8.48 -3.80 5.83
N THR A 188 -9.50 -4.15 6.61
CA THR A 188 -10.89 -4.14 6.13
C THR A 188 -11.35 -2.74 5.68
N LYS A 189 -10.91 -1.68 6.36
CA LYS A 189 -11.15 -0.30 5.93
C LYS A 189 -10.57 -0.06 4.54
N GLY A 190 -9.33 -0.46 4.27
CA GLY A 190 -8.70 -0.27 2.96
C GLY A 190 -9.43 -1.04 1.85
N VAL A 191 -9.90 -2.25 2.15
CA VAL A 191 -10.73 -3.03 1.23
C VAL A 191 -12.05 -2.31 0.93
N ASN A 192 -12.73 -1.80 1.95
CA ASN A 192 -13.98 -1.06 1.77
C ASN A 192 -13.76 0.24 0.97
N GLU A 193 -12.66 0.95 1.19
CA GLU A 193 -12.31 2.16 0.42
C GLU A 193 -12.01 1.83 -1.05
N ALA A 194 -11.32 0.72 -1.35
CA ALA A 194 -11.16 0.23 -2.73
C ALA A 194 -12.50 -0.10 -3.39
N VAL A 195 -13.40 -0.77 -2.65
CA VAL A 195 -14.75 -1.11 -3.11
C VAL A 195 -15.58 0.15 -3.38
N GLU A 196 -15.51 1.14 -2.49
CA GLU A 196 -16.20 2.42 -2.66
C GLU A 196 -15.69 3.15 -3.91
N TYR A 197 -14.36 3.23 -4.07
CA TYR A 197 -13.74 3.81 -5.26
C TYR A 197 -14.18 3.07 -6.53
N TYR A 198 -14.18 1.74 -6.51
CA TYR A 198 -14.66 0.94 -7.64
C TYR A 198 -16.12 1.26 -7.97
N ASN A 199 -17.01 1.27 -6.98
CA ASN A 199 -18.43 1.54 -7.19
C ASN A 199 -18.70 2.96 -7.71
N LYS A 200 -17.88 3.94 -7.33
CA LYS A 200 -18.05 5.35 -7.70
C LYS A 200 -17.44 5.69 -9.06
N GLU A 201 -16.23 5.19 -9.33
CA GLU A 201 -15.39 5.67 -10.44
C GLU A 201 -15.17 4.62 -11.54
N LEU A 202 -15.39 3.32 -11.26
CA LEU A 202 -15.03 2.21 -12.17
C LEU A 202 -16.23 1.35 -12.60
N LYS A 203 -17.25 1.21 -11.75
CA LYS A 203 -18.45 0.43 -12.01
C LYS A 203 -19.36 1.18 -12.98
N GLY A 204 -19.56 0.61 -14.16
CA GLY A 204 -20.37 1.20 -15.23
C GLY A 204 -19.52 1.96 -16.26
N GLY A 205 -18.53 1.26 -16.83
CA GLY A 205 -17.54 1.80 -17.78
C GLY A 205 -18.03 2.97 -18.64
N GLN A 206 -17.27 4.07 -18.58
CA GLN A 206 -17.38 5.29 -19.38
C GLN A 206 -18.59 6.18 -19.05
N LYS A 207 -18.31 7.33 -18.41
CA LYS A 207 -18.82 8.59 -18.96
C LYS A 207 -17.77 9.15 -19.89
#